data_AF-A0A1I0CHQ5-F1
#
_entry.id   AF-A0A1I0CHQ5-F1
#
_cell.length_a   1.000
_cell.length_b   1.000
_cell.length_c   1.000
_cell.angle_alpha   90.00
_cell.angle_beta   90.00
_cell.angle_gamma   90.00
#
_symmetry.space_group_name_H-M   'P 1'
#
loop_
_entity.id
_entity.type
_entity.pdbx_description
1 polymer ?
#
loop_
_entity_poly.entity_id
_entity_poly.type
_entity_poly.pdbx_seq_one_letter_code
_entity_poly.pdbx_strand_id
1 'polypeptide(L)'
;MPNNYDIMQKIHGRIIDKHVGITREMANRLTKKALKLLDNKIDDEEKNKEVIRKVILESDLKPIEKKYYLFMKEDMSEEEINKIVD
;
A
#
# COMPACT_ATOMS: atom_id res chain seq x y z
N MET A 1 -17.25 4.87 16.73
CA MET A 1 -16.14 5.29 15.85
C MET A 1 -15.21 4.11 15.70
N PRO A 2 -14.81 3.73 14.47
CA PRO A 2 -13.75 2.74 14.29
C PRO A 2 -12.50 3.23 15.04
N ASN A 3 -11.88 2.34 15.80
CA ASN A 3 -10.69 2.68 16.57
C ASN A 3 -9.54 2.92 15.58
N ASN A 4 -8.86 4.06 15.67
CA ASN A 4 -7.70 4.38 14.83
C ASN A 4 -6.65 3.26 14.82
N TYR A 5 -6.59 2.48 15.91
CA TYR A 5 -5.75 1.30 16.02
C TYR A 5 -6.14 0.15 15.07
N ASP A 6 -7.43 -0.18 14.97
CA ASP A 6 -7.92 -1.27 14.10
C ASP A 6 -7.70 -0.93 12.62
N ILE A 7 -7.90 0.34 12.30
CA ILE A 7 -7.63 0.92 10.98
C ILE A 7 -6.14 0.84 10.64
N MET A 8 -5.27 1.25 11.56
CA MET A 8 -3.82 1.14 11.39
C MET A 8 -3.43 -0.32 11.15
N GLN A 9 -3.99 -1.25 11.91
CA GLN A 9 -3.74 -2.68 11.72
C GLN A 9 -4.23 -3.19 10.37
N LYS A 10 -5.40 -2.75 9.89
CA LYS A 10 -5.92 -3.13 8.56
C LYS A 10 -5.00 -2.65 7.43
N ILE A 11 -4.60 -1.38 7.46
CA ILE A 11 -3.69 -0.82 6.45
C ILE A 11 -2.32 -1.49 6.53
N HIS A 12 -1.80 -1.69 7.75
CA HIS A 12 -0.54 -2.41 7.95
C HIS A 12 -0.60 -3.85 7.44
N GLY A 13 -1.69 -4.56 7.72
CA GLY A 13 -1.92 -5.92 7.26
C GLY A 13 -2.05 -6.04 5.73
N ARG A 14 -2.58 -5.02 5.06
CA ARG A 14 -2.57 -4.94 3.59
C ARG A 14 -1.15 -4.73 3.04
N ILE A 15 -0.39 -3.81 3.64
CA ILE A 15 0.95 -3.42 3.17
C ILE A 15 2.01 -4.49 3.47
N ILE A 16 1.95 -5.14 4.63
CA ILE A 16 2.99 -6.08 5.03
C ILE A 16 2.91 -7.35 4.18
N ASP A 17 3.90 -7.54 3.33
CA ASP A 17 4.08 -8.78 2.57
C ASP A 17 5.55 -9.18 2.65
N LYS A 18 5.82 -10.36 3.21
CA LYS A 18 7.19 -10.90 3.35
C LYS A 18 7.70 -11.56 2.07
N HIS A 19 6.83 -11.86 1.12
CA HIS A 19 7.20 -12.43 -0.19
C HIS A 19 7.59 -11.34 -1.18
N VAL A 20 7.06 -10.14 -0.99
CA VAL A 20 7.57 -8.90 -1.56
C VAL A 20 8.62 -8.37 -0.58
N GLY A 21 9.64 -7.63 -1.00
CA GLY A 21 10.71 -7.12 -0.11
C GLY A 21 10.27 -6.18 1.03
N ILE A 22 8.99 -6.15 1.42
CA ILE A 22 8.42 -5.29 2.45
C ILE A 22 8.70 -5.89 3.83
N THR A 23 9.81 -5.47 4.42
CA THR A 23 10.12 -5.78 5.82
C THR A 23 9.10 -5.14 6.77
N ARG A 24 9.05 -5.61 8.02
CA ARG A 24 8.17 -5.02 9.05
C ARG A 24 8.41 -3.52 9.27
N GLU A 25 9.68 -3.09 9.22
CA GLU A 25 10.05 -1.68 9.35
C GLU A 25 9.59 -0.85 8.15
N MET A 26 9.75 -1.38 6.94
CA MET A 26 9.25 -0.74 5.72
C MET A 26 7.73 -0.65 5.75
N ALA A 27 7.04 -1.73 6.10
CA ALA A 27 5.58 -1.74 6.26
C ALA A 27 5.15 -0.66 7.27
N ASN A 28 5.79 -0.55 8.43
CA ASN A 28 5.49 0.48 9.42
C ASN A 28 5.66 1.91 8.85
N ARG A 29 6.74 2.16 8.08
CA ARG A 29 6.95 3.45 7.42
C ARG A 29 5.85 3.75 6.40
N LEU A 30 5.54 2.78 5.55
CA LEU A 30 4.52 2.91 4.50
C LEU A 30 3.12 3.10 5.08
N THR A 31 2.76 2.35 6.12
CA THR A 31 1.51 2.52 6.87
C THR A 31 1.40 3.93 7.43
N LYS A 32 2.47 4.48 8.03
CA LYS A 32 2.47 5.86 8.54
C LYS A 32 2.29 6.89 7.41
N LYS A 33 2.90 6.68 6.25
CA LYS A 33 2.69 7.53 5.06
C LYS A 33 1.24 7.46 4.58
N ALA A 34 0.69 6.26 4.47
CA ALA A 34 -0.69 6.04 4.03
C ALA A 34 -1.71 6.73 4.97
N LEU A 35 -1.54 6.55 6.29
CA LEU A 35 -2.40 7.19 7.29
C LEU A 35 -2.39 8.71 7.21
N LYS A 36 -1.23 9.33 6.94
CA LYS A 36 -1.13 10.78 6.74
C LYS A 36 -1.90 11.27 5.50
N LEU A 37 -1.89 10.50 4.43
CA LEU A 37 -2.59 10.84 3.18
C LEU A 37 -4.11 10.65 3.27
N LEU A 38 -4.56 9.76 4.15
CA LEU A 38 -5.99 9.49 4.32
C LEU A 38 -6.70 10.61 5.08
N ASP A 39 -5.99 11.40 5.91
CA ASP A 39 -6.48 12.61 6.59
C ASP A 39 -7.90 12.45 7.16
N ASN A 40 -8.13 11.38 7.94
CA ASN A 40 -9.40 10.98 8.55
C ASN A 40 -10.48 10.43 7.59
N LYS A 41 -10.27 10.36 6.28
CA LYS A 41 -11.13 9.63 5.32
C LYS A 41 -10.76 8.15 5.24
N ILE A 42 -10.65 7.48 6.38
CA ILE A 42 -10.11 6.12 6.45
C ILE A 42 -11.20 5.05 6.23
N ASP A 43 -12.47 5.44 6.31
CA ASP A 43 -13.60 4.54 6.09
C ASP A 43 -13.92 4.35 4.59
N ASP A 44 -13.23 5.10 3.72
CA ASP A 44 -13.37 5.02 2.27
C ASP A 44 -12.41 3.95 1.71
N GLU A 45 -12.96 2.80 1.31
CA GLU A 45 -12.16 1.67 0.83
C GLU A 45 -11.46 1.96 -0.51
N GLU A 46 -12.10 2.69 -1.43
CA GLU A 46 -11.49 3.04 -2.70
C GLU A 46 -10.31 3.98 -2.47
N LYS A 47 -10.49 4.99 -1.62
CA LYS A 47 -9.40 5.90 -1.24
C LYS A 47 -8.27 5.18 -0.52
N ASN A 48 -8.58 4.20 0.34
CA ASN A 48 -7.56 3.36 0.98
C ASN A 48 -6.71 2.61 -0.04
N LYS A 49 -7.33 1.98 -1.05
CA LYS A 49 -6.60 1.28 -2.13
C LYS A 49 -5.73 2.26 -2.92
N GLU A 50 -6.27 3.40 -3.32
CA GLU A 50 -5.52 4.43 -4.06
C GLU A 50 -4.29 4.91 -3.28
N VAL A 51 -4.46 5.22 -2.00
CA VAL A 51 -3.36 5.66 -1.14
C VAL A 51 -2.33 4.56 -0.95
N ILE A 52 -2.74 3.30 -0.76
CA ILE A 52 -1.82 2.16 -0.64
C ILE A 52 -1.00 2.00 -1.93
N ARG A 53 -1.65 2.01 -3.11
CA ARG A 53 -0.96 1.96 -4.41
C ARG A 53 0.08 3.07 -4.53
N LYS A 54 -0.30 4.30 -4.19
CA LYS A 54 0.59 5.47 -4.22
C LYS A 54 1.81 5.28 -3.33
N VAL A 55 1.64 4.88 -2.07
CA VAL A 55 2.79 4.71 -1.16
C VAL A 55 3.71 3.57 -1.59
N ILE A 56 3.18 2.53 -2.22
CA ILE A 56 3.97 1.41 -2.78
C ILE A 56 4.77 1.87 -3.99
N LEU A 57 4.16 2.63 -4.91
CA LEU A 57 4.83 3.19 -6.08
C LEU A 57 5.96 4.16 -5.68
N GLU A 58 5.73 4.99 -4.67
CA GLU A 58 6.72 5.94 -4.12
C GLU A 58 7.72 5.29 -3.14
N SER A 59 7.63 3.99 -2.90
CA SER A 59 8.52 3.29 -1.98
C SER A 59 9.89 2.99 -2.60
N ASP A 60 10.83 2.58 -1.76
CA ASP A 60 12.18 2.15 -2.14
C ASP A 60 12.21 0.70 -2.66
N LEU A 61 11.05 0.05 -2.86
CA LEU A 61 10.96 -1.29 -3.42
C LEU A 61 11.57 -1.35 -4.83
N LYS A 62 12.14 -2.50 -5.18
CA LYS A 62 12.58 -2.75 -6.56
C LYS A 62 11.37 -2.69 -7.50
N PRO A 63 11.56 -2.29 -8.78
CA PRO A 63 10.49 -2.28 -9.76
C PRO A 63 9.69 -3.58 -9.79
N ILE A 64 10.36 -4.74 -9.80
CA ILE A 64 9.72 -6.06 -9.80
C ILE A 64 8.85 -6.33 -8.55
N GLU A 65 9.29 -5.86 -7.38
CA GLU A 65 8.56 -5.99 -6.13
C GLU A 65 7.31 -5.11 -6.12
N LYS A 66 7.40 -3.90 -6.68
CA LYS A 66 6.25 -3.01 -6.91
C LYS A 66 5.24 -3.65 -7.86
N LYS A 67 5.70 -4.18 -9.01
CA LYS A 67 4.83 -4.86 -9.98
C LYS A 67 4.09 -6.03 -9.33
N TYR A 68 4.81 -6.89 -8.59
CA TYR A 68 4.20 -8.03 -7.91
C TYR A 68 3.16 -7.62 -6.87
N TYR A 69 3.47 -6.64 -6.03
CA TYR A 69 2.51 -6.16 -5.02
C TYR A 69 1.24 -5.61 -5.68
N LEU A 70 1.39 -4.73 -6.68
CA LEU A 70 0.25 -4.08 -7.34
C LEU A 70 -0.64 -5.08 -8.09
N PHE A 71 -0.03 -6.09 -8.73
CA PHE A 71 -0.76 -7.14 -9.43
C PHE A 71 -1.51 -8.07 -8.45
N MET A 72 -0.82 -8.52 -7.39
CA MET A 72 -1.36 -9.57 -6.50
C MET A 72 -2.27 -9.04 -5.39
N LYS A 73 -2.12 -7.78 -4.98
CA LYS A 73 -2.80 -7.22 -3.79
C LYS A 73 -3.75 -6.08 -4.10
N GLU A 74 -3.54 -5.38 -5.21
CA GLU A 74 -4.29 -4.16 -5.53
C GLU A 74 -5.11 -4.28 -6.82
N ASP A 75 -5.29 -5.50 -7.35
CA ASP A 75 -6.11 -5.82 -8.52
C ASP A 75 -5.80 -4.97 -9.76
N MET A 76 -4.54 -4.54 -9.92
CA MET A 76 -4.12 -3.78 -11.10
C MET A 76 -3.74 -4.73 -12.24
N SER A 77 -4.13 -4.38 -13.48
CA SER A 77 -3.71 -5.14 -14.65
C SER A 77 -2.22 -4.95 -14.96
N GLU A 78 -1.59 -5.93 -15.60
CA GLU A 78 -0.19 -5.82 -16.03
C GLU A 78 0.04 -4.60 -16.95
N GLU A 79 -0.93 -4.26 -17.80
CA GLU A 79 -0.86 -3.10 -18.69
C GLU A 79 -0.82 -1.77 -17.92
N GLU A 80 -1.62 -1.63 -16.86
CA GLU A 80 -1.60 -0.44 -15.99
C GLU A 80 -0.29 -0.34 -15.22
N ILE A 81 0.24 -1.46 -14.73
CA ILE A 81 1.48 -1.51 -13.97
C ILE A 81 2.68 -1.13 -14.84
N ASN A 82 2.76 -1.66 -16.06
CA ASN A 82 3.87 -1.39 -16.98
C ASN A 82 3.92 0.08 -17.42
N LYS A 83 2.78 0.78 -17.52
CA LYS A 83 2.74 2.22 -17.82
C LYS A 83 3.29 3.12 -16.70
N ILE A 84 3.39 2.60 -15.48
CA ILE A 84 3.72 3.39 -14.28
C ILE A 84 5.13 3.08 -13.76
N VAL A 85 5.59 1.84 -13.93
CA VAL A 85 6.85 1.34 -13.33
C VAL A 85 8.02 1.34 -14.32
N ASP A 86 7.77 1.42 -15.63
CA ASP A 86 8.81 1.60 -16.67
C ASP A 86 9.12 3.08 -16.90
#